data_AF-A0A101WEL8-F1
#
_entry.id   AF-A0A101WEL8-F1
#
_cell.length_a   1.000
_cell.length_b   1.000
_cell.length_c   1.000
_cell.angle_alpha   90.00
_cell.angle_beta   90.00
_cell.angle_gamma   90.00
#
_symmetry.space_group_name_H-M   'P 1'
#
loop_
_entity.id
_entity.type
_entity.pdbx_description
1 polymer ?
#
loop_
_entity_poly.entity_id
_entity_poly.type
_entity_poly.pdbx_seq_one_letter_code
_entity_poly.pdbx_strand_id
1 'polypeptide(L)'
;MAENLQKKWEGIKTWHQVEKKDKNDSSYPMNSTIDHQEGERGSIKIQMLNNPKLHILEYKGGIIKGYSGMMELSGPPQLLQVAIDAGLGSKNSQGCGCLEVMGSSRRTKP
;
A
#
# COMPACT_ATOMS: atom_id res chain seq x y z
N MET A 1 0.13 -55.60 1.31
CA MET A 1 -0.86 -55.12 0.33
C MET A 1 -1.77 -54.13 1.05
N ALA A 2 -1.20 -53.04 1.57
CA ALA A 2 -0.95 -51.80 0.82
C ALA A 2 -2.26 -51.07 0.48
N GLU A 3 -2.43 -49.96 1.20
CA GLU A 3 -2.99 -48.70 0.72
C GLU A 3 -4.50 -48.64 0.47
N ASN A 4 -5.16 -47.73 1.22
CA ASN A 4 -5.68 -46.48 0.68
C ASN A 4 -6.98 -46.02 1.38
N LEU A 5 -6.91 -45.76 2.69
CA LEU A 5 -7.99 -45.12 3.46
C LEU A 5 -7.59 -43.75 4.04
N GLN A 6 -6.69 -43.03 3.35
CA GLN A 6 -6.23 -41.70 3.76
C GLN A 6 -6.75 -40.60 2.83
N LYS A 7 -8.02 -40.66 2.44
CA LYS A 7 -8.72 -39.51 1.90
C LYS A 7 -10.08 -39.45 2.54
N LYS A 8 -10.36 -38.27 3.09
CA LYS A 8 -11.60 -37.84 3.75
C LYS A 8 -11.46 -37.82 5.26
N TRP A 9 -12.00 -36.73 5.79
CA TRP A 9 -12.11 -36.34 7.18
C TRP A 9 -11.06 -35.33 7.67
N GLU A 10 -11.52 -34.08 7.61
CA GLU A 10 -11.60 -33.20 8.77
C GLU A 10 -10.28 -32.72 9.38
N GLY A 11 -10.00 -31.45 9.10
CA GLY A 11 -8.91 -30.72 9.72
C GLY A 11 -9.25 -29.26 9.91
N ILE A 12 -10.47 -28.95 10.38
CA ILE A 12 -10.66 -27.77 11.22
C ILE A 12 -9.72 -27.98 12.41
N LYS A 13 -8.54 -27.34 12.38
CA LYS A 13 -7.61 -27.32 13.52
C LYS A 13 -7.31 -25.88 13.88
N THR A 14 -8.20 -25.39 14.73
CA THR A 14 -8.01 -24.49 15.88
C THR A 14 -6.60 -23.97 16.17
N TRP A 15 -6.55 -22.67 16.44
CA TRP A 15 -5.49 -21.98 17.17
C TRP A 15 -5.29 -22.56 18.58
N HIS A 16 -4.16 -23.23 18.81
CA HIS A 16 -3.32 -23.17 20.02
C HIS A 16 -2.46 -24.43 20.12
N GLN A 17 -1.14 -24.27 19.98
CA GLN A 17 -0.25 -24.84 20.98
C GLN A 17 1.01 -23.98 21.07
N VAL A 18 1.12 -23.29 22.19
CA VAL A 18 2.33 -22.67 22.70
C VAL A 18 3.27 -23.80 23.11
N GLU A 19 4.37 -23.98 22.40
CA GLU A 19 5.54 -24.68 22.94
C GLU A 19 6.54 -23.62 23.40
N LYS A 20 6.58 -23.43 24.72
CA LYS A 20 7.75 -22.86 25.38
C LYS A 20 8.89 -23.84 25.17
N LYS A 21 10.00 -23.37 24.58
CA LYS A 21 11.28 -24.04 24.71
C LYS A 21 12.36 -23.03 25.04
N ASP A 22 13.16 -23.46 25.99
CA ASP A 22 13.95 -22.67 26.91
C ASP A 22 15.07 -21.82 26.31
N LYS A 23 15.40 -20.78 27.08
CA LYS A 23 16.47 -19.79 26.96
C LYS A 23 17.81 -20.35 26.43
N ASN A 24 18.31 -19.83 25.32
CA ASN A 24 19.43 -18.86 25.26
C ASN A 24 19.92 -18.61 23.81
N ASP A 25 20.23 -17.35 23.56
CA ASP A 25 21.00 -16.77 22.44
C ASP A 25 20.42 -16.75 21.00
N SER A 26 19.66 -15.66 20.79
CA SER A 26 19.46 -14.91 19.55
C SER A 26 20.42 -15.21 18.38
N SER A 27 20.11 -16.24 17.59
CA SER A 27 20.59 -16.37 16.22
C SER A 27 19.39 -16.22 15.30
N TYR A 28 19.13 -14.98 14.86
CA TYR A 28 18.14 -14.77 13.80
C TYR A 28 18.64 -15.51 12.56
N PRO A 29 17.88 -16.47 12.01
CA PRO A 29 18.22 -17.05 10.73
C PRO A 29 18.04 -15.94 9.69
N MET A 30 19.15 -15.41 9.18
CA MET A 30 19.15 -14.65 7.94
C MET A 30 18.55 -15.56 6.87
N ASN A 31 17.29 -15.36 6.50
CA ASN A 31 16.81 -15.85 5.22
C ASN A 31 17.27 -14.86 4.15
N SER A 32 18.51 -15.09 3.72
CA SER A 32 19.03 -14.59 2.46
C SER A 32 18.00 -14.82 1.36
N THR A 33 17.73 -13.76 0.60
CA THR A 33 16.99 -13.78 -0.67
C THR A 33 15.47 -13.66 -0.54
N ILE A 34 15.00 -12.54 0.02
CA ILE A 34 13.83 -11.89 -0.57
C ILE A 34 14.38 -11.20 -1.82
N ASP A 35 14.30 -11.89 -2.96
CA ASP A 35 14.50 -11.28 -4.27
C ASP A 35 13.61 -10.05 -4.32
N HIS A 36 14.24 -8.88 -4.16
CA HIS A 36 13.66 -7.63 -4.61
C HIS A 36 13.62 -7.78 -6.13
N GLN A 37 12.59 -8.43 -6.65
CA GLN A 37 12.15 -8.16 -8.00
C GLN A 37 11.82 -6.68 -7.98
N GLU A 38 12.81 -5.89 -8.35
CA GLU A 38 12.65 -4.48 -8.63
C GLU A 38 11.65 -4.42 -9.76
N GLY A 39 10.37 -4.35 -9.39
CA GLY A 39 9.26 -4.35 -10.32
C GLY A 39 9.56 -3.33 -11.38
N GLU A 40 9.34 -3.71 -12.65
CA GLU A 40 9.64 -2.89 -13.81
C GLU A 40 9.35 -1.43 -13.47
N ARG A 41 10.40 -0.59 -13.45
CA ARG A 41 10.32 0.79 -12.96
C ARG A 41 9.40 1.58 -13.89
N GLY A 42 8.10 1.45 -13.64
CA GLY A 42 7.06 2.13 -14.36
C GLY A 42 7.21 3.61 -14.15
N SER A 43 7.54 4.34 -15.20
CA SER A 43 7.61 5.80 -15.10
C SER A 43 6.19 6.35 -14.89
N ILE A 44 5.98 7.08 -13.80
CA ILE A 44 4.75 7.84 -13.55
C ILE A 44 5.02 9.30 -13.93
N LYS A 45 4.12 9.89 -14.71
CA LYS A 45 4.11 11.32 -15.01
C LYS A 45 2.97 11.98 -14.23
N ILE A 46 3.28 13.11 -13.63
CA ILE A 46 2.33 13.93 -12.86
C ILE A 46 2.36 15.33 -13.44
N GLN A 47 1.22 15.86 -13.86
CA GLN A 47 1.08 17.23 -14.33
C GLN A 47 -0.01 17.95 -13.54
N MET A 48 0.28 19.14 -13.02
CA MET A 48 -0.73 19.97 -12.36
C MET A 48 -1.60 20.66 -13.41
N LEU A 49 -2.91 20.54 -13.27
CA LEU A 49 -3.89 21.16 -14.16
C LEU A 49 -4.24 22.59 -13.74
N ASN A 50 -3.97 22.95 -12.49
CA ASN A 50 -4.24 24.28 -11.93
C ASN A 50 -3.09 24.77 -11.06
N ASN A 51 -3.19 26.04 -10.63
CA ASN A 51 -2.24 26.59 -9.68
C ASN A 51 -2.45 25.93 -8.31
N PRO A 52 -1.46 25.19 -7.79
CA PRO A 52 -1.60 24.51 -6.51
C PRO A 52 -1.72 25.52 -5.37
N LYS A 53 -2.64 25.26 -4.44
CA LYS A 53 -2.77 26.05 -3.21
C LYS A 53 -1.86 25.48 -2.15
N LEU A 54 -1.00 26.32 -1.59
CA LEU A 54 -0.16 25.98 -0.45
C LEU A 54 -1.00 25.97 0.83
N HIS A 55 -0.89 24.89 1.57
CA HIS A 55 -1.43 24.73 2.92
C HIS A 55 -0.28 24.55 3.89
N ILE A 56 -0.28 25.32 4.97
CA ILE A 56 0.69 25.21 6.05
C ILE A 56 -0.06 24.71 7.28
N LEU A 57 0.26 23.50 7.72
CA LEU A 57 -0.31 22.88 8.91
C LEU A 57 0.76 22.76 9.99
N GLU A 58 0.41 23.04 11.23
CA GLU A 58 1.23 22.70 12.39
C GLU A 58 0.78 21.35 12.94
N TYR A 59 1.71 20.40 13.09
CA TYR A 59 1.42 19.07 13.58
C TYR A 59 2.53 18.57 14.49
N LYS A 60 2.18 18.21 15.74
CA LYS A 60 3.11 17.71 16.77
C LYS A 60 4.38 18.57 16.94
N GLY A 61 4.22 19.90 16.90
CA GLY A 61 5.33 20.85 17.04
C GLY A 61 6.20 21.00 15.79
N GLY A 62 5.81 20.41 14.65
CA GLY A 62 6.46 20.60 13.36
C GLY A 62 5.55 21.28 12.34
N ILE A 63 6.14 22.01 11.39
CA ILE A 63 5.40 22.63 10.29
C ILE A 63 5.38 21.68 9.08
N ILE A 64 4.19 21.40 8.57
CA ILE A 64 3.92 20.64 7.35
C ILE A 64 3.47 21.62 6.27
N LYS A 65 4.20 21.65 5.16
CA LYS A 65 3.79 22.38 3.95
C LYS A 65 3.25 21.37 2.94
N GLY A 66 1.99 21.50 2.58
CA GLY A 66 1.31 20.67 1.60
C GLY A 66 0.74 21.49 0.45
N TYR A 67 0.54 20.87 -0.70
CA TYR A 67 -0.09 21.51 -1.85
C TYR A 67 -1.36 20.76 -2.21
N SER A 68 -2.44 21.48 -2.45
CA SER A 68 -3.69 20.92 -2.99
C SER A 68 -3.94 21.47 -4.38
N GLY A 69 -4.34 20.62 -5.32
CA GLY A 69 -4.65 21.03 -6.68
C GLY A 69 -5.24 19.87 -7.47
N MET A 70 -5.70 20.18 -8.67
CA MET A 70 -6.09 19.17 -9.64
C MET A 70 -4.84 18.75 -10.40
N MET A 71 -4.64 17.44 -10.56
CA MET A 71 -3.51 16.90 -11.30
C MET A 71 -3.95 15.76 -12.21
N GLU A 72 -3.21 15.60 -13.30
CA GLU A 72 -3.29 14.45 -14.18
C GLU A 72 -2.13 13.49 -13.86
N LEU A 73 -2.47 12.24 -13.62
CA LEU A 73 -1.54 11.15 -13.32
C LEU A 73 -1.56 10.16 -14.48
N SER A 74 -0.39 9.86 -15.04
CA SER A 74 -0.22 8.93 -16.16
C SER A 74 0.87 7.91 -15.83
N GLY A 75 0.62 6.63 -16.09
CA GLY A 75 1.58 5.56 -15.82
C GLY A 75 0.91 4.19 -15.78
N PRO A 76 1.63 3.15 -15.35
CA PRO A 76 1.07 1.82 -15.22
C PRO A 76 -0.11 1.80 -14.23
N PRO A 77 -1.21 1.10 -14.56
CA PRO A 77 -2.44 1.14 -13.78
C PRO A 77 -2.25 0.65 -12.33
N GLN A 78 -1.34 -0.31 -12.10
CA GLN A 78 -1.03 -0.81 -10.76
C GLN A 78 -0.45 0.28 -9.86
N LEU A 79 0.42 1.14 -10.41
CA LEU A 79 1.01 2.24 -9.65
C LEU A 79 0.01 3.38 -9.41
N LEU A 80 -0.86 3.64 -10.38
CA LEU A 80 -1.94 4.62 -10.22
C LEU A 80 -2.93 4.18 -9.14
N GLN A 81 -3.26 2.88 -9.09
CA GLN A 81 -4.12 2.32 -8.05
C GLN A 81 -3.49 2.46 -6.67
N VAL A 82 -2.20 2.14 -6.53
CA VAL A 82 -1.46 2.37 -5.27
C VAL A 82 -1.48 3.83 -4.86
N ALA A 83 -1.32 4.76 -5.80
CA ALA A 83 -1.39 6.19 -5.50
C ALA A 83 -2.78 6.59 -4.97
N ILE A 84 -3.86 6.06 -5.53
CA ILE A 84 -5.23 6.32 -5.07
C ILE A 84 -5.46 5.73 -3.67
N ASP A 85 -5.04 4.48 -3.46
CA ASP A 85 -5.32 3.74 -2.21
C ASP A 85 -4.45 4.21 -1.04
N ALA A 86 -3.15 4.41 -1.29
CA ALA A 86 -2.20 4.79 -0.24
C ALA A 86 -2.07 6.31 -0.08
N GLY A 87 -2.42 7.09 -1.11
CA GLY A 87 -2.12 8.52 -1.20
C GLY A 87 -0.68 8.80 -1.69
N LEU A 88 -0.44 10.03 -2.13
CA LEU A 88 0.87 10.50 -2.60
C LEU A 88 1.64 11.25 -1.50
N GLY A 89 2.91 10.89 -1.33
CA GLY A 89 3.85 11.60 -0.45
C GLY A 89 4.26 10.80 0.77
N SER A 90 4.90 11.48 1.73
CA SER A 90 5.52 10.86 2.91
C SER A 90 4.67 10.91 4.18
N LYS A 91 3.55 11.65 4.18
CA LYS A 91 2.73 11.92 5.37
C LYS A 91 1.30 11.39 5.27
N ASN A 92 1.13 10.28 4.56
CA ASN A 92 -0.19 9.68 4.28
C ASN A 92 -0.94 9.32 5.57
N SER A 93 -0.25 8.70 6.53
CA SER A 93 -0.82 8.36 7.85
C SER A 93 -1.21 9.57 8.71
N GLN A 94 -0.84 10.79 8.33
CA GLN A 94 -1.26 12.04 8.98
C GLN A 94 -2.41 12.72 8.23
N GLY A 95 -3.03 12.03 7.26
CA GLY A 95 -4.14 12.54 6.45
C GLY A 95 -3.71 13.47 5.31
N CYS A 96 -2.44 13.42 4.88
CA CYS A 96 -1.93 14.22 3.76
C CYS A 96 -1.87 13.39 2.48
N GLY A 97 -2.08 14.03 1.32
CA GLY A 97 -1.77 13.42 0.02
C GLY A 97 -2.84 12.48 -0.54
N CYS A 98 -4.04 12.46 0.04
CA CYS A 98 -5.17 11.69 -0.51
C CYS A 98 -5.58 12.22 -1.89
N LEU A 99 -5.95 11.31 -2.79
CA LEU A 99 -6.41 11.60 -4.14
C LEU A 99 -7.87 11.20 -4.30
N GLU A 100 -8.58 11.93 -5.15
CA GLU A 100 -9.94 11.60 -5.57
C GLU A 100 -9.99 11.54 -7.09
N VAL A 101 -10.60 10.48 -7.63
CA VAL A 101 -10.78 10.34 -9.08
C VAL A 101 -11.95 11.22 -9.52
N MET A 102 -11.67 12.22 -10.35
CA MET A 102 -12.73 13.05 -10.93
C MET A 102 -13.51 12.26 -11.99
N GLY A 103 -14.73 11.86 -11.65
CA GLY A 103 -15.62 11.20 -12.60
C GLY A 103 -15.94 12.09 -13.80
N SER A 104 -15.82 11.54 -15.00
CA SER A 104 -16.28 12.17 -16.23
C SER A 104 -17.80 12.11 -16.31
N SER A 105 -18.47 12.98 -15.56
CA SER A 105 -19.91 13.19 -15.68
C SER A 105 -20.22 13.68 -17.10
N ARG A 106 -20.65 12.76 -17.98
CA ARG A 106 -21.23 13.10 -19.27
C ARG A 106 -22.41 14.02 -18.98
N ARG A 107 -22.22 15.31 -19.28
CA ARG A 107 -23.26 16.32 -19.25
C ARG A 107 -24.25 15.99 -20.37
N THR A 108 -25.18 15.08 -20.12
CA THR A 108 -26.35 14.91 -20.98
C THR A 108 -27.20 16.16 -20.76
N LYS A 109 -27.10 17.12 -21.68
CA LYS A 109 -28.02 18.26 -21.73
C LYS A 109 -29.46 17.72 -21.91
N PRO A 110 -30.46 18.34 -21.25
CA PRO A 110 -31.87 18.02 -21.44
C PRO A 110 -32.34 18.37 -22.86
#